data_AF-A0A2H0RVC4-F1
#
_entry.id   AF-A0A2H0RVC4-F1
#
_cell.length_a   1.000
_cell.length_b   1.000
_cell.length_c   1.000
_cell.angle_alpha   90.00
_cell.angle_beta   90.00
_cell.angle_gamma   90.00
#
_symmetry.space_group_name_H-M   'P 1'
#
loop_
_entity.id
_entity.type
_entity.pdbx_description
1 polymer ?
#
loop_
_entity_poly.entity_id
_entity_poly.type
_entity_poly.pdbx_seq_one_letter_code
_entity_poly.pdbx_strand_id
1 'polypeptide(L)'
;MQELKPFIIFSHARSSSSRLVRTLQQHPQVHCAGEIFNDIAVYIQENDVLPIVGTTHEESRLPPHEFLWKFFQGAVAKTGKHTVGFKIFLPHVSQEVQEEWLRDTRIRKILLSRNNMLQASLSYELADHTQQYVRHPGQPYVKPQQFTVDTLKMHEWITESRQWLERCRRILRNTNQEYCECIYEDFSPTTTQEVFSFLGVPSMTDFKKYHTKMAEEDTYDCIENLNEVRAKLEGAQYGFLHEYIGEQVW
;
A
#
# COMPACT_ATOMS: atom_id res chain seq x y z
N MET A 1 -17.48 15.07 -21.57
CA MET A 1 -16.51 15.03 -20.45
C MET A 1 -16.37 13.58 -20.03
N GLN A 2 -15.16 13.07 -19.77
CA GLN A 2 -15.02 11.71 -19.24
C GLN A 2 -15.58 11.66 -17.81
N GLU A 3 -16.21 10.54 -17.46
CA GLU A 3 -16.75 10.31 -16.12
C GLU A 3 -15.62 10.03 -15.12
N LEU A 4 -15.72 10.57 -13.90
CA LEU A 4 -14.79 10.28 -12.80
C LEU A 4 -14.90 8.80 -12.41
N LYS A 5 -13.75 8.13 -12.35
CA LYS A 5 -13.60 6.72 -11.98
C LYS A 5 -12.75 6.63 -10.70
N PRO A 6 -13.36 6.78 -9.51
CA PRO A 6 -12.61 6.76 -8.26
C PRO A 6 -12.24 5.34 -7.85
N PHE A 7 -11.08 5.16 -7.22
CA PHE A 7 -10.68 3.89 -6.64
C PHE A 7 -9.87 4.04 -5.35
N ILE A 8 -9.90 3.03 -4.50
CA ILE A 8 -9.12 2.97 -3.25
C ILE A 8 -8.38 1.63 -3.19
N ILE A 9 -7.09 1.70 -2.83
CA ILE A 9 -6.26 0.54 -2.53
C ILE A 9 -6.26 0.32 -1.01
N PHE A 10 -6.92 -0.74 -0.56
CA PHE A 10 -6.88 -1.19 0.83
C PHE A 10 -5.71 -2.17 0.97
N SER A 11 -4.73 -1.84 1.81
CA SER A 11 -3.54 -2.67 2.00
C SER A 11 -2.97 -2.51 3.39
N HIS A 12 -2.21 -3.49 3.87
CA HIS A 12 -1.38 -3.26 5.07
C HIS A 12 -0.05 -2.64 4.67
N ALA A 13 0.64 -2.00 5.62
CA ALA A 13 2.00 -1.52 5.39
C ALA A 13 2.92 -2.70 4.96
N ARG A 14 3.94 -2.39 4.15
CA ARG A 14 4.94 -3.38 3.68
C ARG A 14 4.40 -4.49 2.75
N SER A 15 3.27 -4.22 2.09
CA SER A 15 2.69 -5.02 0.99
C SER A 15 3.17 -4.60 -0.41
N SER A 16 4.16 -3.71 -0.50
CA SER A 16 4.61 -3.08 -1.75
C SER A 16 3.55 -2.19 -2.43
N SER A 17 2.62 -1.63 -1.64
CA SER A 17 1.62 -0.68 -2.11
C SER A 17 2.22 0.55 -2.79
N SER A 18 3.39 1.02 -2.32
CA SER A 18 4.12 2.11 -2.99
C SER A 18 4.62 1.74 -4.38
N ARG A 19 4.97 0.46 -4.65
CA ARG A 19 5.34 0.00 -6.00
C ARG A 19 4.12 0.04 -6.91
N LEU A 20 2.97 -0.50 -6.45
CA LEU A 20 1.73 -0.47 -7.20
C LEU A 20 1.33 0.97 -7.55
N VAL A 21 1.31 1.87 -6.55
CA VAL A 21 0.99 3.28 -6.77
C VAL A 21 1.92 3.90 -7.82
N ARG A 22 3.24 3.69 -7.72
CA ARG A 22 4.20 4.19 -8.72
C ARG A 22 3.95 3.61 -10.12
N THR A 23 3.63 2.33 -10.24
CA THR A 23 3.27 1.70 -11.51
C THR A 23 2.01 2.32 -12.10
N LEU A 24 0.95 2.49 -11.30
CA LEU A 24 -0.29 3.14 -11.73
C LEU A 24 -0.06 4.59 -12.17
N GLN A 25 0.82 5.33 -11.49
CA GLN A 25 1.14 6.73 -11.78
C GLN A 25 1.73 6.94 -13.18
N GLN A 26 2.39 5.91 -13.73
CA GLN A 26 2.95 5.95 -15.08
C GLN A 26 1.87 5.95 -16.16
N HIS A 27 0.67 5.45 -15.86
CA HIS A 27 -0.39 5.37 -16.85
C HIS A 27 -0.94 6.77 -17.18
N PRO A 28 -1.08 7.14 -18.47
CA PRO A 28 -1.49 8.49 -18.88
C PRO A 28 -2.89 8.87 -18.39
N GLN A 29 -3.77 7.90 -18.14
CA GLN A 29 -5.15 8.12 -17.69
C GLN A 29 -5.38 7.93 -16.18
N VAL A 30 -4.35 7.55 -15.42
CA VAL A 30 -4.48 7.25 -13.98
C VAL A 30 -3.70 8.25 -13.13
N HIS A 31 -4.37 8.84 -12.14
CA HIS A 31 -3.74 9.51 -11.01
C HIS A 31 -3.92 8.63 -9.77
N CYS A 32 -2.83 8.15 -9.19
CA CYS A 32 -2.81 7.38 -7.97
C CYS A 32 -1.94 8.09 -6.92
N ALA A 33 -2.58 8.71 -5.93
CA ALA A 33 -1.86 9.31 -4.81
C ALA A 33 -1.36 8.22 -3.83
N GLY A 34 -0.47 8.64 -2.93
CA GLY A 34 -0.01 7.82 -1.80
C GLY A 34 -1.08 7.73 -0.70
N GLU A 35 -0.68 8.05 0.53
CA GLU A 35 -1.49 7.88 1.74
C GLU A 35 -2.13 9.22 2.12
N ILE A 36 -3.23 9.58 1.47
CA ILE A 36 -3.83 10.92 1.65
C ILE A 36 -4.44 11.17 3.04
N PHE A 37 -4.62 10.10 3.81
CA PHE A 37 -5.14 10.09 5.18
C PHE A 37 -4.09 9.70 6.22
N ASN A 38 -2.80 9.66 5.85
CA ASN A 38 -1.74 9.46 6.82
C ASN A 38 -1.31 10.83 7.33
N ASP A 39 -1.73 11.17 8.55
CA ASP A 39 -1.46 12.46 9.18
C ASP A 39 0.05 12.80 9.14
N ILE A 40 0.94 11.83 9.38
CA ILE A 40 2.40 12.03 9.34
C ILE A 40 2.91 12.18 7.90
N ALA A 41 2.42 11.36 6.96
CA ALA A 41 2.86 11.43 5.58
C ALA A 41 2.41 12.71 4.89
N VAL A 42 1.24 13.28 5.23
CA VAL A 42 0.77 14.58 4.73
C VAL A 42 1.71 15.72 5.16
N TYR A 43 2.40 15.59 6.30
CA TYR A 43 3.38 16.57 6.80
C TYR A 43 4.76 16.52 6.10
N ILE A 44 5.10 15.46 5.35
CA ILE A 44 6.46 15.24 4.81
C ILE A 44 6.56 15.49 3.27
N GLN A 45 5.45 15.82 2.60
CA GLN A 45 5.36 15.73 1.12
C GLN A 45 5.96 16.88 0.29
N GLU A 46 6.77 17.78 0.85
CA GLU A 46 7.52 18.73 0.00
C GLU A 46 8.59 18.02 -0.86
N ASN A 47 8.94 16.77 -0.55
CA ASN A 47 9.94 15.98 -1.29
C ASN A 47 9.43 14.63 -1.84
N ASP A 48 8.12 14.34 -1.76
CA ASP A 48 7.61 13.04 -2.20
C ASP A 48 7.31 13.01 -3.70
N VAL A 49 7.61 11.89 -4.36
CA VAL A 49 7.43 11.67 -5.81
C VAL A 49 5.95 11.40 -6.16
N LEU A 50 5.07 11.39 -5.15
CA LEU A 50 3.63 11.15 -5.25
C LEU A 50 2.86 12.32 -4.62
N PRO A 51 2.92 13.52 -5.20
CA PRO A 51 2.21 14.67 -4.65
C PRO A 51 0.72 14.37 -4.55
N ILE A 52 0.10 14.73 -3.41
CA ILE A 52 -1.36 14.83 -3.31
C ILE A 52 -1.78 16.03 -4.15
N VAL A 53 -1.94 15.78 -5.46
CA VAL A 53 -2.34 16.79 -6.41
C VAL A 53 -3.85 16.91 -6.34
N GLY A 54 -4.32 18.02 -5.80
CA GLY A 54 -5.75 18.33 -5.86
C GLY A 54 -6.27 19.02 -4.62
N THR A 55 -5.52 18.97 -3.52
CA THR A 55 -6.01 19.44 -2.22
C THR A 55 -5.03 20.40 -1.55
N THR A 56 -5.52 21.16 -0.58
CA THR A 56 -4.73 21.96 0.36
C THR A 56 -4.60 21.24 1.70
N HIS A 57 -3.66 21.69 2.53
CA HIS A 57 -3.52 21.21 3.92
C HIS A 57 -4.73 21.57 4.81
N GLU A 58 -5.48 22.62 4.46
CA GLU A 58 -6.73 22.93 5.17
C GLU A 58 -7.83 21.94 4.80
N GLU A 59 -7.90 21.53 3.54
CA GLU A 59 -8.88 20.56 3.06
C GLU A 59 -8.66 19.16 3.63
N SER A 60 -7.42 18.77 3.96
CA SER A 60 -7.15 17.49 4.63
C SER A 60 -7.68 17.39 6.05
N ARG A 61 -8.19 18.50 6.62
CA ARG A 61 -8.85 18.53 7.95
C ARG A 61 -10.37 18.41 7.89
N LEU A 62 -10.94 18.35 6.69
CA LEU A 62 -12.38 18.14 6.51
C LEU A 62 -12.79 16.74 6.99
N PRO A 63 -14.09 16.52 7.31
CA PRO A 63 -14.59 15.18 7.55
C PRO A 63 -14.18 14.22 6.42
N PRO A 64 -13.74 12.98 6.71
CA PRO A 64 -13.12 12.11 5.72
C PRO A 64 -13.92 11.91 4.43
N HIS A 65 -15.25 11.85 4.52
CA HIS A 65 -16.12 11.72 3.35
C HIS A 65 -16.12 12.99 2.47
N GLU A 66 -16.09 14.18 3.08
CA GLU A 66 -16.02 15.44 2.33
C GLU A 66 -14.64 15.58 1.67
N PHE A 67 -13.57 15.30 2.43
CA PHE A 67 -12.20 15.35 1.92
C PHE A 67 -12.01 14.38 0.74
N LEU A 68 -12.55 13.16 0.84
CA LEU A 68 -12.47 12.15 -0.22
C LEU A 68 -12.95 12.69 -1.58
N TRP A 69 -14.14 13.29 -1.62
CA TRP A 69 -14.69 13.78 -2.88
C TRP A 69 -14.00 15.03 -3.39
N LYS A 70 -13.56 15.93 -2.49
CA LYS A 70 -12.71 17.07 -2.88
C LYS A 70 -11.39 16.61 -3.47
N PHE A 71 -10.75 15.59 -2.89
CA PHE A 71 -9.54 15.00 -3.45
C PHE A 71 -9.77 14.51 -4.88
N PHE A 72 -10.81 13.71 -5.11
CA PHE A 72 -11.08 13.19 -6.46
C PHE A 72 -11.33 14.31 -7.48
N GLN A 73 -12.15 15.30 -7.13
CA GLN A 73 -12.47 16.42 -8.02
C GLN A 73 -11.24 17.31 -8.28
N GLY A 74 -10.48 17.62 -7.23
CA GLY A 74 -9.27 18.42 -7.32
C GLY A 74 -8.18 17.75 -8.16
N ALA A 75 -8.03 16.42 -8.04
CA ALA A 75 -7.10 15.65 -8.86
C ALA A 75 -7.48 15.67 -10.34
N VAL A 76 -8.77 15.52 -10.67
CA VAL A 76 -9.24 15.67 -12.06
C VAL A 76 -8.95 17.08 -12.57
N ALA A 77 -9.30 18.11 -11.80
CA ALA A 77 -9.12 19.51 -12.21
C ALA A 77 -7.64 19.86 -12.47
N LYS A 78 -6.71 19.34 -11.66
CA LYS A 78 -5.28 19.64 -11.78
C LYS A 78 -4.55 18.76 -12.80
N THR A 79 -4.96 17.50 -12.97
CA THR A 79 -4.21 16.54 -13.80
C THR A 79 -4.87 16.22 -15.13
N GLY A 80 -6.18 16.51 -15.28
CA GLY A 80 -6.99 16.06 -16.42
C GLY A 80 -7.25 14.55 -16.46
N LYS A 81 -6.78 13.79 -15.46
CA LYS A 81 -6.93 12.33 -15.41
C LYS A 81 -8.23 11.98 -14.68
N HIS A 82 -9.03 11.11 -15.28
CA HIS A 82 -10.35 10.74 -14.76
C HIS A 82 -10.38 9.45 -13.94
N THR A 83 -9.34 8.61 -14.02
CA THR A 83 -9.19 7.46 -13.12
C THR A 83 -8.31 7.89 -11.95
N VAL A 84 -8.92 8.07 -10.78
CA VAL A 84 -8.27 8.73 -9.63
C VAL A 84 -8.36 7.84 -8.41
N GLY A 85 -7.25 7.63 -7.72
CA GLY A 85 -7.25 6.83 -6.51
C GLY A 85 -6.09 7.12 -5.58
N PHE A 86 -6.06 6.40 -4.49
CA PHE A 86 -5.05 6.49 -3.44
C PHE A 86 -5.00 5.17 -2.66
N LYS A 87 -4.03 5.03 -1.77
CA LYS A 87 -3.94 3.89 -0.85
C LYS A 87 -4.23 4.28 0.59
N ILE A 88 -4.79 3.35 1.35
CA ILE A 88 -4.97 3.46 2.80
C ILE A 88 -4.55 2.19 3.52
N PHE A 89 -4.20 2.38 4.79
CA PHE A 89 -3.94 1.33 5.75
C PHE A 89 -4.98 1.40 6.88
N LEU A 90 -5.08 0.33 7.66
CA LEU A 90 -6.01 0.20 8.80
C LEU A 90 -6.08 1.45 9.70
N PRO A 91 -4.97 2.09 10.14
CA PRO A 91 -5.06 3.18 11.11
C PRO A 91 -5.43 4.56 10.53
N HIS A 92 -5.54 4.71 9.20
CA HIS A 92 -5.66 6.04 8.59
C HIS A 92 -7.01 6.72 8.78
N VAL A 93 -8.09 5.95 8.90
CA VAL A 93 -9.46 6.46 9.12
C VAL A 93 -10.21 5.49 10.02
N SER A 94 -11.31 5.93 10.64
CA SER A 94 -12.11 5.06 11.49
C SER A 94 -12.67 3.86 10.71
N GLN A 95 -12.96 2.77 11.41
CA GLN A 95 -13.54 1.58 10.79
C GLN A 95 -14.84 1.90 10.06
N GLU A 96 -15.70 2.73 10.65
CA GLU A 96 -17.00 3.12 10.10
C GLU A 96 -16.84 3.78 8.73
N VAL A 97 -15.89 4.73 8.62
CA VAL A 97 -15.58 5.42 7.35
C VAL A 97 -15.06 4.42 6.31
N GLN A 98 -14.20 3.49 6.70
CA GLN A 98 -13.70 2.47 5.78
C GLN A 98 -14.83 1.56 5.27
N GLU A 99 -15.75 1.15 6.14
CA GLU A 99 -16.89 0.32 5.78
C GLU A 99 -17.87 1.07 4.85
N GLU A 100 -18.09 2.36 5.06
CA GLU A 100 -18.86 3.22 4.14
C GLU A 100 -18.24 3.22 2.75
N TRP A 101 -16.93 3.44 2.63
CA TRP A 101 -16.23 3.44 1.34
C TRP A 101 -16.24 2.06 0.68
N LEU A 102 -16.10 0.99 1.47
CA LEU A 102 -16.19 -0.38 0.98
C LEU A 102 -17.59 -0.67 0.42
N ARG A 103 -18.66 -0.07 0.96
CA ARG A 103 -20.06 -0.24 0.49
C ARG A 103 -20.43 0.68 -0.68
N ASP A 104 -19.67 1.75 -0.91
CA ASP A 104 -19.97 2.75 -1.94
C ASP A 104 -19.63 2.23 -3.35
N THR A 105 -20.64 1.80 -4.11
CA THR A 105 -20.47 1.22 -5.46
C THR A 105 -19.89 2.18 -6.50
N ARG A 106 -19.81 3.49 -6.20
CA ARG A 106 -19.17 4.47 -7.08
C ARG A 106 -17.65 4.34 -7.07
N ILE A 107 -17.09 3.80 -5.99
CA ILE A 107 -15.65 3.65 -5.77
C ILE A 107 -15.24 2.22 -6.13
N ARG A 108 -14.20 2.04 -6.93
CA ARG A 108 -13.59 0.73 -7.17
C ARG A 108 -12.62 0.35 -6.07
N LYS A 109 -12.53 -0.94 -5.73
CA LYS A 109 -11.69 -1.43 -4.63
C LYS A 109 -10.60 -2.34 -5.14
N ILE A 110 -9.38 -2.05 -4.73
CA ILE A 110 -8.23 -2.93 -4.88
C ILE A 110 -7.84 -3.40 -3.48
N LEU A 111 -7.81 -4.70 -3.24
CA LEU A 111 -7.28 -5.29 -2.02
C LEU A 111 -5.86 -5.78 -2.31
N LEU A 112 -4.86 -5.17 -1.66
CA LEU A 112 -3.47 -5.57 -1.81
C LEU A 112 -2.95 -6.17 -0.51
N SER A 113 -2.40 -7.37 -0.62
CA SER A 113 -1.87 -8.15 0.51
C SER A 113 -0.49 -8.72 0.22
N ARG A 114 0.20 -9.17 1.27
CA ARG A 114 1.42 -9.98 1.19
C ARG A 114 1.19 -11.25 2.01
N ASN A 115 1.48 -12.40 1.42
CA ASN A 115 1.27 -13.68 2.11
C ASN A 115 2.27 -13.87 3.24
N ASN A 116 3.55 -13.53 2.99
CA ASN A 116 4.59 -13.62 3.98
C ASN A 116 4.56 -12.44 4.96
N MET A 117 3.66 -12.57 5.95
CA MET A 117 3.41 -11.55 6.97
C MET A 117 4.55 -11.39 7.97
N LEU A 118 5.34 -12.46 8.20
CA LEU A 118 6.55 -12.38 9.02
C LEU A 118 7.58 -11.42 8.40
N GLN A 119 7.88 -11.58 7.10
CA GLN A 119 8.76 -10.63 6.42
C GLN A 119 8.13 -9.24 6.29
N ALA A 120 6.80 -9.15 6.17
CA ALA A 120 6.10 -7.86 6.16
C ALA A 120 6.28 -7.12 7.50
N SER A 121 6.07 -7.80 8.63
CA SER A 121 6.20 -7.23 9.97
C SER A 121 7.66 -6.87 10.27
N LEU A 122 8.63 -7.74 9.94
CA LEU A 122 10.05 -7.41 10.13
C LEU A 122 10.50 -6.23 9.26
N SER A 123 9.97 -6.13 8.04
CA SER A 123 10.20 -4.97 7.21
C SER A 123 9.55 -3.69 7.77
N TYR A 124 8.49 -3.81 8.57
CA TYR A 124 7.85 -2.70 9.24
C TYR A 124 8.71 -2.25 10.43
N GLU A 125 9.12 -3.18 11.30
CA GLU A 125 10.03 -2.94 12.43
C GLU A 125 11.32 -2.24 11.96
N LEU A 126 11.91 -2.71 10.86
CA LEU A 126 13.10 -2.07 10.28
C LEU A 126 12.83 -0.64 9.79
N ALA A 127 11.69 -0.43 9.11
CA ALA A 127 11.32 0.88 8.59
C ALA A 127 11.06 1.88 9.71
N ASP A 128 10.42 1.44 10.79
CA ASP A 128 10.19 2.24 11.99
C ASP A 128 11.51 2.51 12.71
N HIS A 129 12.36 1.51 12.92
CA HIS A 129 13.65 1.70 13.57
C HIS A 129 14.57 2.68 12.82
N THR A 130 14.61 2.59 11.48
CA THR A 130 15.45 3.46 10.64
C THR A 130 14.79 4.78 10.25
N GLN A 131 13.48 4.93 10.50
CA GLN A 131 12.63 5.99 9.96
C GLN A 131 12.68 6.10 8.41
N GLN A 132 13.14 5.04 7.71
CA GLN A 132 13.20 4.97 6.25
C GLN A 132 12.13 4.02 5.71
N TYR A 133 10.94 4.55 5.42
CA TYR A 133 9.80 3.77 4.95
C TYR A 133 9.79 3.50 3.44
N VAL A 134 10.43 4.36 2.66
CA VAL A 134 10.60 4.22 1.21
C VAL A 134 11.99 4.72 0.85
N ARG A 135 12.67 4.00 -0.05
CA ARG A 135 13.92 4.46 -0.65
C ARG A 135 13.65 5.11 -2.00
N HIS A 136 14.10 6.34 -2.16
CA HIS A 136 14.01 7.07 -3.43
C HIS A 136 15.31 6.91 -4.24
N PRO A 137 15.25 6.99 -5.58
CA PRO A 137 16.46 7.03 -6.41
C PRO A 137 17.41 8.12 -5.93
N GLY A 138 18.69 7.78 -5.72
CA GLY A 138 19.70 8.70 -5.21
C GLY A 138 19.72 8.88 -3.69
N GLN A 139 18.74 8.35 -2.95
CA GLN A 139 18.76 8.38 -1.49
C GLN A 139 19.65 7.25 -0.93
N PRO A 140 20.56 7.56 0.01
CA PRO A 140 21.37 6.54 0.66
C PRO A 140 20.51 5.57 1.47
N TYR A 141 20.95 4.33 1.55
CA TYR A 141 20.37 3.34 2.44
C TYR A 141 20.80 3.64 3.88
N VAL A 142 19.83 3.69 4.80
CA VAL A 142 20.11 3.85 6.23
C VAL A 142 20.34 2.46 6.81
N LYS A 143 21.61 2.12 7.07
CA LYS A 143 21.95 0.85 7.71
C LYS A 143 21.41 0.84 9.15
N PRO A 144 20.59 -0.15 9.53
CA PRO A 144 20.05 -0.24 10.89
C PRO A 144 21.18 -0.49 11.90
N GLN A 145 21.05 0.09 13.09
CA GLN A 145 21.81 -0.34 14.26
C GLN A 145 21.19 -1.64 14.81
N GLN A 146 21.90 -2.31 15.72
CA GLN A 146 21.34 -3.48 16.39
C GLN A 146 20.15 -3.08 17.27
N PHE A 147 19.07 -3.85 17.22
CA PHE A 147 17.87 -3.63 18.00
C PHE A 147 17.12 -4.94 18.29
N THR A 148 16.17 -4.88 19.23
CA THR A 148 15.25 -5.99 19.52
C THR A 148 13.86 -5.64 19.04
N VAL A 149 13.09 -6.68 18.67
CA VAL A 149 11.68 -6.53 18.27
C VAL A 149 10.76 -7.15 19.32
N ASP A 150 9.58 -6.55 19.47
CA ASP A 150 8.54 -7.06 20.36
C ASP A 150 7.66 -8.09 19.62
N THR A 151 7.89 -9.37 19.91
CA THR A 151 7.19 -10.47 19.24
C THR A 151 5.67 -10.47 19.48
N LEU A 152 5.19 -9.90 20.59
CA LEU A 152 3.75 -9.78 20.86
C LEU A 152 3.13 -8.70 19.97
N LYS A 153 3.75 -7.52 19.90
CA LYS A 153 3.28 -6.45 19.00
C LYS A 153 3.31 -6.86 17.53
N MET A 154 4.35 -7.58 17.11
CA MET A 154 4.40 -8.14 15.76
C MET A 154 3.24 -9.10 15.49
N HIS A 155 2.95 -9.99 16.44
CA HIS A 155 1.82 -10.92 16.31
C HIS A 155 0.47 -10.19 16.23
N GLU A 156 0.25 -9.20 17.08
CA GLU A 156 -0.94 -8.34 17.07
C GLU A 156 -1.09 -7.64 15.72
N TRP A 157 -0.03 -6.99 15.25
CA TRP A 157 -0.03 -6.30 13.95
C TRP A 157 -0.35 -7.23 12.77
N ILE A 158 0.24 -8.43 12.74
CA ILE A 158 -0.05 -9.42 11.69
C ILE A 158 -1.53 -9.84 11.74
N THR A 159 -2.02 -10.11 12.95
CA THR A 159 -3.39 -10.58 13.18
C THR A 159 -4.41 -9.52 12.79
N GLU A 160 -4.23 -8.28 13.25
CA GLU A 160 -5.09 -7.15 12.92
C GLU A 160 -5.09 -6.86 11.41
N SER A 161 -3.92 -6.83 10.77
CA SER A 161 -3.79 -6.59 9.33
C SER A 161 -4.57 -7.61 8.50
N ARG A 162 -4.50 -8.90 8.89
CA ARG A 162 -5.23 -9.97 8.21
C ARG A 162 -6.72 -9.91 8.46
N GLN A 163 -7.13 -9.75 9.72
CA GLN A 163 -8.53 -9.64 10.09
C GLN A 163 -9.21 -8.45 9.41
N TRP A 164 -8.48 -7.35 9.26
CA TRP A 164 -8.96 -6.18 8.54
C TRP A 164 -9.16 -6.45 7.05
N LEU A 165 -8.19 -7.04 6.35
CA LEU A 165 -8.36 -7.39 4.93
C LEU A 165 -9.47 -8.43 4.71
N GLU A 166 -9.60 -9.43 5.59
CA GLU A 166 -10.72 -10.37 5.56
C GLU A 166 -12.06 -9.68 5.78
N ARG A 167 -12.12 -8.68 6.66
CA ARG A 167 -13.31 -7.84 6.84
C ARG A 167 -13.64 -7.09 5.55
N CYS A 168 -12.65 -6.50 4.88
CA CYS A 168 -12.84 -5.85 3.58
C CYS A 168 -13.42 -6.82 2.56
N ARG A 169 -12.81 -8.01 2.40
CA ARG A 169 -13.31 -9.08 1.51
C ARG A 169 -14.76 -9.44 1.81
N ARG A 170 -15.09 -9.65 3.09
CA ARG A 170 -16.43 -10.01 3.53
C ARG A 170 -17.46 -8.93 3.20
N ILE A 171 -17.13 -7.66 3.43
CA ILE A 171 -18.04 -6.55 3.09
C ILE A 171 -18.30 -6.54 1.57
N LEU A 172 -17.23 -6.61 0.77
CA LEU A 172 -17.34 -6.56 -0.69
C LEU A 172 -18.17 -7.72 -1.24
N ARG A 173 -17.91 -8.95 -0.77
CA ARG A 173 -18.72 -10.15 -1.08
C ARG A 173 -20.18 -9.98 -0.67
N ASN A 174 -20.45 -9.52 0.55
CA ASN A 174 -21.82 -9.32 1.04
C ASN A 174 -22.59 -8.24 0.27
N THR A 175 -21.88 -7.29 -0.33
CA THR A 175 -22.46 -6.26 -1.20
C THR A 175 -22.46 -6.61 -2.68
N ASN A 176 -22.00 -7.82 -3.06
CA ASN A 176 -21.83 -8.25 -4.45
C ASN A 176 -21.05 -7.24 -5.32
N GLN A 177 -20.06 -6.57 -4.75
CA GLN A 177 -19.23 -5.63 -5.48
C GLN A 177 -18.01 -6.32 -6.08
N GLU A 178 -17.74 -6.02 -7.34
CA GLU A 178 -16.47 -6.40 -7.96
C GLU A 178 -15.31 -5.66 -7.30
N TYR A 179 -14.23 -6.37 -7.04
CA TYR A 179 -12.98 -5.83 -6.53
C TYR A 179 -11.80 -6.56 -7.16
N CYS A 180 -10.67 -5.88 -7.26
CA CYS A 180 -9.43 -6.48 -7.72
C CYS A 180 -8.60 -6.93 -6.51
N GLU A 181 -8.13 -8.16 -6.53
CA GLU A 181 -7.27 -8.71 -5.49
C GLU A 181 -5.84 -8.83 -6.03
N CYS A 182 -4.88 -8.30 -5.28
CA CYS A 182 -3.47 -8.33 -5.63
C CYS A 182 -2.67 -8.92 -4.47
N ILE A 183 -1.77 -9.84 -4.80
CA ILE A 183 -0.85 -10.46 -3.85
C ILE A 183 0.56 -10.00 -4.21
N TYR A 184 1.33 -9.59 -3.20
CA TYR A 184 2.66 -9.04 -3.38
C TYR A 184 3.58 -9.98 -4.17
N GLU A 185 3.54 -11.25 -3.80
CA GLU A 185 4.35 -12.33 -4.36
C GLU A 185 4.01 -12.60 -5.83
N ASP A 186 2.78 -12.31 -6.26
CA ASP A 186 2.29 -12.58 -7.61
C ASP A 186 2.47 -11.38 -8.55
N PHE A 187 3.00 -10.24 -8.07
CA PHE A 187 3.14 -9.04 -8.88
C PHE A 187 4.00 -9.29 -10.11
N SER A 188 3.34 -9.20 -11.26
CA SER A 188 3.92 -9.36 -12.58
C SER A 188 3.36 -8.31 -13.54
N PRO A 189 3.89 -8.22 -14.77
CA PRO A 189 3.24 -7.45 -15.83
C PRO A 189 1.77 -7.86 -16.04
N THR A 190 1.44 -9.15 -15.88
CA THR A 190 0.07 -9.67 -16.01
C THR A 190 -0.85 -9.10 -14.94
N THR A 191 -0.46 -9.18 -13.67
CA THR A 191 -1.21 -8.59 -12.54
C THR A 191 -1.45 -7.10 -12.75
N THR A 192 -0.46 -6.40 -13.32
CA THR A 192 -0.58 -4.97 -13.64
C THR A 192 -1.64 -4.73 -14.71
N GLN A 193 -1.72 -5.57 -15.75
CA GLN A 193 -2.77 -5.47 -16.77
C GLN A 193 -4.16 -5.77 -16.20
N GLU A 194 -4.28 -6.72 -15.27
CA GLU A 194 -5.54 -7.03 -14.59
C GLU A 194 -6.05 -5.82 -13.81
N VAL A 195 -5.17 -5.12 -13.09
CA VAL A 195 -5.53 -3.87 -12.40
C VAL A 195 -5.97 -2.80 -13.39
N PHE A 196 -5.30 -2.64 -14.53
CA PHE A 196 -5.73 -1.68 -15.56
C PHE A 196 -7.08 -2.00 -16.17
N SER A 197 -7.30 -3.27 -16.49
CA SER A 197 -8.58 -3.76 -16.97
C SER A 197 -9.70 -3.47 -15.96
N PHE A 198 -9.46 -3.78 -14.68
CA PHE A 198 -10.40 -3.50 -13.59
C PHE A 198 -10.71 -2.01 -13.43
N LEU A 199 -9.70 -1.14 -13.56
CA LEU A 199 -9.89 0.31 -13.54
C LEU A 199 -10.55 0.86 -14.82
N GLY A 200 -10.67 0.04 -15.86
CA GLY A 200 -11.25 0.41 -17.15
C GLY A 200 -10.39 1.40 -17.91
N VAL A 201 -9.07 1.20 -17.89
CA VAL A 201 -8.07 1.94 -18.67
C VAL A 201 -7.33 0.97 -19.62
N PRO A 202 -6.79 1.46 -20.75
CA PRO A 202 -6.03 0.62 -21.68
C PRO A 202 -4.85 -0.09 -21.02
N SER A 203 -4.50 -1.25 -21.56
CA SER A 203 -3.25 -1.91 -21.23
C SER A 203 -2.06 -1.02 -21.59
N MET A 204 -1.00 -1.07 -20.78
CA MET A 204 0.28 -0.44 -21.10
C MET A 204 1.38 -1.46 -20.86
N THR A 205 2.37 -1.52 -21.75
CA THR A 205 3.46 -2.51 -21.66
C THR A 205 4.82 -1.88 -21.40
N ASP A 206 4.94 -0.58 -21.64
CA ASP A 206 6.18 0.17 -21.44
C ASP A 206 6.10 0.94 -20.11
N PHE A 207 6.78 0.42 -19.09
CA PHE A 207 6.90 1.05 -17.79
C PHE A 207 8.36 1.21 -17.43
N LYS A 208 8.70 2.36 -16.85
CA LYS A 208 9.94 2.52 -16.10
C LYS A 208 9.92 1.56 -14.92
N LYS A 209 10.97 0.75 -14.83
CA LYS A 209 11.19 -0.14 -13.70
C LYS A 209 11.56 0.69 -12.47
N TYR A 210 10.80 0.52 -11.39
CA TYR A 210 11.12 1.09 -10.09
C TYR A 210 11.65 -0.01 -9.18
N HIS A 211 12.97 -0.18 -9.16
CA HIS A 211 13.62 -1.12 -8.25
C HIS A 211 14.40 -0.37 -7.18
N THR A 212 13.97 -0.53 -5.93
CA THR A 212 14.94 -0.68 -4.83
C THR A 212 14.23 -1.41 -3.69
N LYS A 213 14.53 -2.69 -3.51
CA LYS A 213 14.16 -3.40 -2.27
C LYS A 213 14.87 -2.67 -1.12
N MET A 214 14.17 -2.48 -0.01
CA MET A 214 14.77 -1.85 1.18
C MET A 214 15.69 -2.80 1.96
N ALA A 215 15.53 -4.12 1.77
CA ALA A 215 16.22 -5.14 2.53
C ALA A 215 16.90 -6.17 1.60
N GLU A 216 18.22 -6.29 1.70
CA GLU A 216 19.03 -7.42 1.22
C GLU A 216 18.98 -8.58 2.22
N GLU A 217 19.48 -9.77 1.88
CA GLU A 217 19.37 -10.98 2.73
C GLU A 217 19.94 -10.78 4.15
N ASP A 218 21.02 -10.01 4.28
CA ASP A 218 21.69 -9.72 5.56
C ASP A 218 20.97 -8.64 6.41
N THR A 219 19.82 -8.14 5.95
CA THR A 219 19.17 -6.98 6.60
C THR A 219 18.61 -7.31 7.97
N TYR A 220 18.24 -8.56 8.23
CA TYR A 220 17.66 -8.95 9.52
C TYR A 220 18.71 -9.32 10.58
N ASP A 221 20.00 -9.33 10.23
CA ASP A 221 21.11 -9.59 11.16
C ASP A 221 21.29 -8.48 12.21
N CYS A 222 20.62 -7.33 12.01
CA CYS A 222 20.52 -6.26 12.99
C CYS A 222 19.50 -6.52 14.11
N ILE A 223 18.77 -7.64 14.07
CA ILE A 223 17.75 -7.98 15.05
C ILE A 223 18.32 -8.97 16.06
N GLU A 224 18.65 -8.50 17.26
CA GLU A 224 19.36 -9.27 18.28
C GLU A 224 18.58 -10.52 18.74
N ASN A 225 17.24 -10.41 18.80
CA ASN A 225 16.36 -11.51 19.18
C ASN A 225 15.71 -12.24 17.98
N LEU A 226 16.36 -12.25 16.81
CA LEU A 226 15.80 -12.91 15.61
C LEU A 226 15.47 -14.40 15.82
N ASN A 227 16.25 -15.11 16.65
CA ASN A 227 15.96 -16.51 16.98
C ASN A 227 14.65 -16.66 17.78
N GLU A 228 14.33 -15.71 18.66
CA GLU A 228 13.06 -15.67 19.38
C GLU A 228 11.89 -15.41 18.41
N VAL A 229 12.08 -14.47 17.48
CA VAL A 229 11.11 -14.18 16.41
C VAL A 229 10.81 -15.44 15.61
N ARG A 230 11.85 -16.14 15.13
CA ARG A 230 11.71 -17.41 14.39
C ARG A 230 10.92 -18.42 15.21
N ALA A 231 11.32 -18.65 16.46
CA ALA A 231 10.69 -19.64 17.32
C ALA A 231 9.19 -19.37 17.57
N LYS A 232 8.78 -18.10 17.62
CA LYS A 232 7.38 -17.72 17.92
C LYS A 232 6.52 -17.51 16.68
N LEU A 233 7.10 -17.00 15.58
CA LEU A 233 6.37 -16.46 14.45
C LEU A 233 6.74 -17.07 13.10
N GLU A 234 7.72 -17.97 13.01
CA GLU A 234 7.99 -18.68 11.75
C GLU A 234 7.05 -19.88 11.60
N GLY A 235 6.45 -20.04 10.42
CA GLY A 235 5.58 -21.17 10.12
C GLY A 235 4.48 -20.82 9.12
N ALA A 236 3.75 -21.84 8.67
CA ALA A 236 2.72 -21.72 7.63
C ALA A 236 1.64 -20.67 7.97
N GLN A 237 1.41 -20.42 9.26
CA GLN A 237 0.49 -19.37 9.67
C GLN A 237 1.03 -17.98 9.29
N TYR A 238 2.29 -17.63 9.48
CA TYR A 238 2.77 -16.24 9.36
C TYR A 238 3.71 -16.01 8.18
N GLY A 239 4.34 -17.06 7.65
CA GLY A 239 5.40 -17.00 6.64
C GLY A 239 6.76 -17.42 7.20
N PHE A 240 7.77 -17.34 6.34
CA PHE A 240 9.14 -17.76 6.66
C PHE A 240 10.16 -16.68 6.29
N LEU A 241 11.27 -16.62 7.03
CA LEU A 241 12.29 -15.59 6.77
C LEU A 241 12.98 -15.77 5.42
N HIS A 242 13.06 -17.02 4.94
CA HIS A 242 13.65 -17.37 3.66
C HIS A 242 12.69 -18.26 2.87
N GLU A 243 11.54 -17.72 2.50
CA GLU A 243 10.84 -18.26 1.34
C GLU A 243 11.54 -17.76 0.07
N TYR A 244 12.01 -18.71 -0.73
CA TYR A 244 12.61 -18.46 -2.03
C TYR A 244 11.58 -17.83 -2.96
N ILE A 245 11.51 -16.50 -2.98
CA ILE A 245 10.91 -15.77 -4.09
C ILE A 245 12.04 -15.60 -5.07
N GLY A 246 12.24 -16.61 -5.94
CA GLY A 246 13.18 -16.52 -7.04
C GLY A 246 13.05 -15.16 -7.70
N GLU A 247 14.19 -14.53 -7.96
CA GLU A 247 14.30 -13.23 -8.61
C GLU A 247 13.33 -13.11 -9.80
N GLN A 248 12.13 -12.60 -9.56
CA GLN A 248 11.27 -12.13 -10.64
C GLN A 248 11.53 -10.64 -10.77
N VAL A 249 12.69 -10.39 -11.38
CA VAL A 249 13.08 -9.12 -11.95
C VAL A 249 12.14 -8.84 -13.11
N TRP A 250 11.09 -8.06 -12.87
CA TRP A 250 10.30 -7.43 -13.93
C TRP A 250 10.20 -5.94 -13.66
#